data_AF-A0A3D1HC38-F1
#
_entry.id   AF-A0A3D1HC38-F1
#
_cell.length_a   1.000
_cell.length_b   1.000
_cell.length_c   1.000
_cell.angle_alpha   90.00
_cell.angle_beta   90.00
_cell.angle_gamma   90.00
#
_symmetry.space_group_name_H-M   'P 1'
#
loop_
_entity.id
_entity.type
_entity.pdbx_description
1 polymer ?
#
loop_
_entity_poly.entity_id
_entity_poly.type
_entity_poly.pdbx_seq_one_letter_code
_entity_poly.pdbx_strand_id
1 'polypeptide(L)'
;MEELFKEWLANHTTLSANSVYKYSRAIVSISNDMISEKVLSASLYTITSSGDLTPLIKEIYSNASFMQKDKRGNKMYSNALNHYYDFLKER
;
A
#
# COMPACT_ATOMS: atom_id res chain seq x y z
N MET A 1 -4.40 6.40 9.92
CA MET A 1 -4.22 5.15 9.15
C MET A 1 -2.75 4.81 8.96
N GLU A 2 -1.90 5.75 8.53
CA GLU A 2 -0.45 5.49 8.40
C GLU A 2 0.20 5.01 9.71
N GLU A 3 0.02 5.72 10.82
CA GLU A 3 0.61 5.31 12.11
C GLU A 3 0.05 3.98 12.62
N LEU A 4 -1.26 3.77 12.52
CA LEU A 4 -1.90 2.48 12.87
C LEU A 4 -1.36 1.32 12.04
N PHE A 5 -1.09 1.55 10.75
CA PHE A 5 -0.49 0.54 9.88
C PHE A 5 0.96 0.25 10.26
N LYS A 6 1.75 1.28 10.62
CA LYS A 6 3.13 1.10 11.12
C LYS A 6 3.15 0.30 12.42
N GLU A 7 2.24 0.61 13.35
CA GLU A 7 2.08 -0.13 14.60
C GLU A 7 1.67 -1.58 14.33
N TRP A 8 0.70 -1.82 13.45
CA TRP A 8 0.29 -3.16 13.08
C TRP A 8 1.45 -3.95 12.48
N LEU A 9 2.21 -3.38 11.53
CA LEU A 9 3.39 -4.03 10.95
C LEU A 9 4.43 -4.39 12.01
N ALA A 10 4.73 -3.48 12.94
CA ALA A 10 5.71 -3.71 13.99
C ALA A 10 5.29 -4.84 14.96
N ASN A 11 3.98 -5.00 15.18
CA ASN A 11 3.44 -5.96 16.16
C ASN A 11 3.04 -7.32 15.55
N HIS A 12 2.72 -7.37 14.26
CA HIS A 12 2.16 -8.57 13.59
C HIS A 12 3.14 -9.22 12.60
N THR A 13 4.32 -8.63 12.40
CA THR A 13 5.33 -9.16 11.49
C THR A 13 6.71 -9.16 12.14
N THR A 14 7.67 -9.86 11.53
CA THR A 14 9.08 -9.85 11.97
C THR A 14 9.91 -8.77 11.27
N LEU A 15 9.25 -7.74 10.73
CA LEU A 15 9.91 -6.70 9.96
C LEU A 15 10.73 -5.77 10.84
N SER A 16 11.91 -5.36 10.35
CA SER A 16 12.71 -4.34 11.02
C SER A 16 12.03 -2.97 10.96
N ALA A 17 12.34 -2.07 11.89
CA ALA A 17 11.81 -0.71 11.90
C ALA A 17 12.03 0.04 10.56
N ASN A 18 13.17 -0.20 9.91
CA ASN A 18 13.44 0.33 8.57
C ASN A 18 12.48 -0.24 7.50
N SER A 19 12.14 -1.53 7.60
CA SER A 19 11.19 -2.16 6.68
C SER A 19 9.76 -1.66 6.93
N VAL A 20 9.36 -1.51 8.19
CA VAL A 20 8.09 -0.88 8.58
C VAL A 20 7.96 0.51 7.96
N TYR A 21 8.99 1.35 8.13
CA TYR A 21 9.04 2.67 7.51
C TYR A 21 8.94 2.59 5.98
N LYS A 22 9.72 1.73 5.33
CA LYS A 22 9.68 1.58 3.87
C LYS A 22 8.30 1.18 3.36
N TYR A 23 7.62 0.24 4.01
CA TYR A 23 6.29 -0.17 3.58
C TYR A 23 5.23 0.90 3.83
N SER A 24 5.30 1.65 4.94
CA SER A 24 4.37 2.77 5.13
C SER A 24 4.58 3.86 4.06
N ARG A 25 5.84 4.18 3.75
CA ARG A 25 6.18 5.15 2.68
C ARG A 25 5.81 4.64 1.30
N ALA A 26 5.83 3.32 1.06
CA ALA A 26 5.40 2.74 -0.20
C ALA A 26 3.91 3.01 -0.46
N ILE A 27 3.04 2.90 0.56
CA ILE A 27 1.62 3.26 0.44
C ILE A 27 1.43 4.74 0.04
N VAL A 28 2.21 5.63 0.63
CA VAL A 28 2.21 7.06 0.26
C VAL A 28 2.67 7.26 -1.18
N SER A 29 3.75 6.59 -1.60
CA SER A 29 4.24 6.67 -2.98
C SER A 29 3.18 6.20 -3.98
N ILE A 30 2.59 5.03 -3.76
CA ILE A 30 1.55 4.47 -4.63
C ILE A 30 0.38 5.44 -4.72
N SER A 31 -0.06 5.98 -3.57
CA SER A 31 -1.14 6.97 -3.52
C SER A 31 -0.83 8.16 -4.41
N ASN A 32 0.34 8.78 -4.26
CA ASN A 32 0.71 9.97 -5.03
C ASN A 32 0.81 9.67 -6.53
N ASP A 33 1.45 8.56 -6.90
CA ASP A 33 1.60 8.16 -8.30
C ASP A 33 0.22 7.93 -8.93
N MET A 34 -0.65 7.18 -8.26
CA MET A 34 -1.96 6.78 -8.79
C MET A 34 -2.96 7.92 -8.78
N ILE A 35 -2.83 8.90 -7.87
CA ILE A 35 -3.57 10.16 -7.95
C ILE A 35 -3.12 10.97 -9.18
N SER A 36 -1.81 11.06 -9.41
CA SER A 36 -1.27 11.81 -10.56
C SER A 36 -1.71 11.23 -11.90
N GLU A 37 -1.91 9.91 -11.95
CA GLU A 37 -2.38 9.16 -13.11
C GLU A 37 -3.92 9.03 -13.16
N LYS A 38 -4.64 9.70 -12.24
CA LYS A 38 -6.12 9.69 -12.13
C LYS A 38 -6.74 8.31 -11.91
N VAL A 39 -5.96 7.36 -11.41
CA VAL A 39 -6.42 6.02 -10.98
C VAL A 39 -7.08 6.11 -9.60
N LEU A 40 -6.54 6.92 -8.69
CA LEU A 40 -7.12 7.18 -7.37
C LEU A 40 -7.59 8.63 -7.25
N SER A 41 -8.65 8.84 -6.48
CA SER A 41 -9.14 10.18 -6.12
C SER A 41 -8.58 10.70 -4.79
N ALA A 42 -8.03 9.81 -3.97
CA ALA A 42 -7.48 10.12 -2.65
C ALA A 42 -6.40 9.12 -2.24
N SER A 43 -5.71 9.40 -1.13
CA SER A 43 -4.69 8.50 -0.58
C SER A 43 -5.27 7.16 -0.17
N LEU A 44 -4.52 6.07 -0.36
CA LEU A 44 -4.91 4.73 0.12
C LEU A 44 -5.14 4.72 1.64
N TYR A 45 -4.53 5.64 2.39
CA TYR A 45 -4.77 5.82 3.82
C TYR A 45 -6.13 6.42 4.17
N THR A 46 -6.94 6.89 3.21
CA THR A 46 -8.34 7.25 3.47
C THR A 46 -9.26 6.04 3.46
N ILE A 47 -8.78 4.88 2.96
CA ILE A 47 -9.56 3.64 2.90
C ILE A 47 -9.48 2.92 4.25
N THR A 48 -10.64 2.56 4.81
CA THR A 48 -10.77 1.95 6.14
C THR A 48 -11.29 0.52 6.12
N SER A 49 -11.63 -0.01 4.95
CA SER A 49 -12.15 -1.37 4.74
C SER A 49 -11.37 -2.09 3.66
N SER A 50 -11.03 -3.36 3.89
CA SER A 50 -10.39 -4.22 2.89
C SER A 50 -11.27 -4.47 1.66
N GLY A 51 -12.61 -4.43 1.82
CA GLY A 51 -13.58 -4.54 0.74
C GLY A 51 -13.46 -3.37 -0.24
N ASP A 52 -13.32 -2.15 0.27
CA ASP A 52 -13.18 -0.93 -0.54
C ASP A 52 -11.79 -0.84 -1.20
N LEU A 53 -10.76 -1.41 -0.56
CA LEU A 53 -9.42 -1.47 -1.12
C LEU A 53 -9.29 -2.46 -2.29
N THR A 54 -10.06 -3.55 -2.27
CA THR A 54 -9.99 -4.63 -3.27
C THR A 54 -10.13 -4.17 -4.72
N PRO A 55 -11.17 -3.38 -5.11
CA PRO A 55 -11.28 -2.88 -6.49
C PRO A 55 -10.13 -1.94 -6.86
N LEU A 56 -9.68 -1.08 -5.93
CA LEU A 56 -8.56 -0.16 -6.17
C LEU A 56 -7.25 -0.91 -6.44
N ILE A 57 -6.98 -1.99 -5.70
CA ILE A 57 -5.83 -2.84 -5.94
C ILE A 57 -5.84 -3.38 -7.38
N LYS A 58 -6.99 -3.83 -7.90
CA LYS A 58 -7.10 -4.32 -9.29
C LYS A 58 -6.79 -3.23 -10.32
N GLU A 59 -7.26 -2.01 -10.08
CA GLU A 59 -6.97 -0.86 -10.95
C GLU A 59 -5.48 -0.50 -10.92
N ILE A 60 -4.87 -0.49 -9.74
CA ILE A 60 -3.43 -0.24 -9.55
C ILE A 60 -2.59 -1.30 -10.27
N TYR A 61 -2.92 -2.58 -10.14
CA TYR A 61 -2.23 -3.66 -10.85
C TYR A 61 -2.43 -3.63 -12.37
N SER A 62 -3.50 -3.00 -12.85
CA SER A 62 -3.74 -2.80 -14.29
C SER A 62 -2.96 -1.61 -14.84
N ASN A 63 -2.37 -0.76 -13.99
CA ASN A 63 -1.61 0.40 -14.40
C ASN A 63 -0.14 0.03 -14.77
N ALA A 64 0.26 0.34 -15.99
CA ALA A 64 1.58 -0.03 -16.51
C ALA A 64 2.75 0.71 -15.82
N SER A 65 2.53 1.94 -15.34
CA SER A 65 3.53 2.72 -14.60
C SER A 65 3.79 2.10 -13.23
N PHE A 66 2.73 1.71 -12.51
CA PHE A 66 2.83 0.94 -11.28
C PHE A 66 3.59 -0.37 -11.49
N MET A 67 3.22 -1.18 -12.48
CA MET A 67 3.87 -2.46 -12.73
C MET A 67 5.38 -2.32 -13.04
N GLN A 68 5.76 -1.27 -13.77
CA GLN A 68 7.17 -0.98 -14.02
C GLN A 68 7.90 -0.54 -12.75
N LYS A 69 7.28 0.32 -11.93
CA LYS A 69 7.83 0.79 -10.66
C LYS A 69 7.98 -0.35 -9.66
N ASP A 70 6.99 -1.24 -9.58
CA ASP A 70 7.02 -2.41 -8.71
C ASP A 70 8.12 -3.40 -9.11
N LYS A 71 8.29 -3.64 -10.41
CA LYS A 71 9.42 -4.43 -10.92
C LYS A 71 10.78 -3.83 -10.53
N ARG A 72 10.97 -2.51 -10.69
CA ARG A 72 12.22 -1.82 -10.29
C ARG A 72 12.43 -1.86 -8.78
N GLY A 73 11.35 -1.77 -8.01
CA GLY A 73 11.34 -1.86 -6.54
C GLY A 73 11.39 -3.29 -5.99
N ASN A 74 11.68 -4.29 -6.82
CA ASN A 74 11.72 -5.71 -6.43
C ASN A 74 10.44 -6.14 -5.66
N LYS A 75 9.27 -5.82 -6.19
CA LYS A 75 7.94 -6.14 -5.63
C LYS A 75 7.61 -5.48 -4.28
N MET A 76 8.39 -4.49 -3.84
CA MET A 76 8.17 -3.79 -2.57
C MET A 76 6.79 -3.12 -2.51
N TYR A 77 6.30 -2.57 -3.63
CA TYR A 77 5.04 -1.82 -3.65
C TYR A 77 3.84 -2.77 -3.60
N SER A 78 3.90 -3.89 -4.33
CA SER A 78 2.94 -4.98 -4.21
C SER A 78 2.90 -5.57 -2.81
N ASN A 79 4.07 -5.81 -2.18
CA ASN A 79 4.13 -6.29 -0.81
C ASN A 79 3.54 -5.27 0.18
N ALA A 80 3.76 -3.97 -0.04
CA ALA A 80 3.14 -2.92 0.77
C ALA A 80 1.60 -2.98 0.68
N LEU A 81 1.03 -3.13 -0.52
CA LEU A 81 -0.41 -3.26 -0.72
C LEU A 81 -0.98 -4.50 -0.04
N ASN A 82 -0.29 -5.63 -0.11
CA ASN A 82 -0.71 -6.87 0.56
C ASN A 82 -0.72 -6.68 2.08
N HIS A 83 0.34 -6.12 2.65
CA HIS A 83 0.39 -5.81 4.08
C HIS A 83 -0.71 -4.83 4.50
N TYR A 84 -0.97 -3.80 3.70
CA TYR A 84 -2.04 -2.83 4.01
C TYR A 84 -3.42 -3.48 3.92
N TYR A 85 -3.62 -4.38 2.96
CA TYR A 85 -4.85 -5.17 2.85
C TYR A 85 -5.06 -6.08 4.07
N ASP A 86 -4.02 -6.78 4.54
CA ASP A 86 -4.10 -7.64 5.72
C ASP A 86 -4.38 -6.82 6.99
N PHE A 87 -3.72 -5.68 7.16
CA PHE A 87 -4.02 -4.71 8.22
C PHE A 87 -5.50 -4.30 8.25
N LEU A 88 -6.11 -4.05 7.08
CA LEU A 88 -7.54 -3.70 6.99
C LEU A 88 -8.49 -4.90 7.18
N LYS A 89 -8.00 -6.14 7.12
CA LYS A 89 -8.80 -7.34 7.38
C LYS A 89 -8.85 -7.74 8.86
N GLU A 90 -7.78 -7.47 9.58
CA GLU A 90 -7.65 -7.81 11.01
C GLU A 90 -8.20 -6.72 11.94
N ARG A 91 -8.66 -5.62 11.36
CA ARG A 91 -9.27 -4.49 12.07
C ARG A 91 -10.79 -4.56 12.03
#